data_AF-A0A3N6MCU2-F1
#
_entry.id   AF-A0A3N6MCU2-F1
#
_cell.length_a   1.000
_cell.length_b   1.000
_cell.length_c   1.000
_cell.angle_alpha   90.00
_cell.angle_beta   90.00
_cell.angle_gamma   90.00
#
_symmetry.space_group_name_H-M   'P 1'
#
loop_
_entity.id
_entity.type
_entity.pdbx_description
1 polymer ?
#
loop_
_entity_poly.entity_id
_entity_poly.type
_entity_poly.pdbx_seq_one_letter_code
_entity_poly.pdbx_strand_id
1 'polypeptide(L)' 'MSRFQFTCPECGQEIEINDTMREAMLSHGCPVCGASVTSAAFAPEQSTN' A
#
# COMPACT_ATOMS: atom_id res chain seq x y z
N MET A 1 12.50 7.25 -7.84
CA MET A 1 11.10 6.80 -7.68
C MET A 1 11.06 6.00 -6.40
N SER A 2 10.37 6.50 -5.37
CA SER A 2 10.25 5.78 -4.09
C SER A 2 9.21 4.68 -4.24
N ARG A 3 9.57 3.45 -3.87
CA ARG A 3 8.68 2.30 -3.85
C ARG A 3 8.26 1.98 -2.43
N PHE A 4 7.02 1.53 -2.30
CA PHE A 4 6.40 1.13 -1.06
C PHE A 4 5.82 -0.27 -1.25
N GLN A 5 6.03 -1.11 -0.25
CA GLN A 5 5.30 -2.35 -0.11
C GLN A 5 3.95 -2.02 0.54
N PHE A 6 2.87 -2.21 -0.21
CA PHE A 6 1.53 -2.16 0.35
C PHE A 6 1.12 -3.53 0.85
N THR A 7 0.57 -3.59 2.07
CA THR A 7 -0.04 -4.77 2.67
C THR A 7 -1.41 -4.40 3.21
N CYS A 8 -2.47 -4.95 2.62
CA CYS A 8 -3.83 -4.69 3.11
C CYS A 8 -4.07 -5.40 4.46
N PRO A 9 -4.50 -4.70 5.52
CA PRO A 9 -4.79 -5.33 6.81
C PRO A 9 -6.04 -6.21 6.81
N GLU A 10 -6.96 -6.01 5.84
CA GLU A 10 -8.23 -6.73 5.79
C GLU A 10 -8.13 -8.03 4.99
N CYS A 11 -7.53 -7.97 3.79
CA CYS A 11 -7.42 -9.14 2.92
C CYS A 11 -6.00 -9.74 2.86
N GLY A 12 -5.02 -9.12 3.52
CA GLY A 12 -3.62 -9.58 3.51
C GLY A 12 -2.91 -9.41 2.17
N GLN A 13 -3.42 -8.57 1.28
CA GLN A 13 -2.86 -8.44 -0.07
C GLN A 13 -1.59 -7.61 -0.08
N GLU A 14 -0.50 -8.19 -0.59
CA GLU A 14 0.83 -7.58 -0.67
C GLU A 14 1.22 -7.22 -2.11
N ILE A 15 1.47 -5.93 -2.41
CA ILE A 15 1.90 -5.44 -3.74
C ILE A 15 2.92 -4.31 -3.60
N GLU A 16 3.92 -4.31 -4.50
CA GLU A 16 4.85 -3.19 -4.67
C GLU A 16 4.12 -2.06 -5.41
N ILE A 17 4.16 -0.85 -4.85
CA ILE A 17 3.52 0.31 -5.42
C ILE A 17 4.40 1.56 -5.33
N ASN A 18 4.10 2.54 -6.17
CA ASN A 18 4.75 3.84 -6.14
C ASN A 18 3.92 4.88 -5.37
N ASP A 19 4.51 6.03 -5.09
CA ASP A 19 3.87 7.13 -4.35
C ASP A 19 2.49 7.53 -4.92
N THR A 20 2.37 7.67 -6.26
CA THR A 20 1.10 7.96 -6.93
C THR A 20 0.02 6.91 -6.65
N MET A 21 0.41 5.63 -6.60
CA MET A 21 -0.52 4.53 -6.37
C MET A 21 -0.89 4.43 -4.89
N ARG A 22 0.02 4.78 -3.99
CA ARG A 22 -0.27 4.95 -2.56
C ARG A 22 -1.33 6.02 -2.34
N GLU A 23 -1.19 7.19 -2.96
CA GLU A 23 -2.19 8.27 -2.85
C GLU A 23 -3.56 7.82 -3.38
N ALA A 24 -3.59 7.15 -4.53
CA ALA A 24 -4.84 6.61 -5.08
C ALA A 24 -5.50 5.61 -4.11
N MET A 25 -4.71 4.69 -3.53
CA MET A 25 -5.21 3.69 -2.58
C MET A 25 -5.64 4.30 -1.24
N LEU A 26 -5.01 5.37 -0.78
CA LEU A 26 -5.46 6.13 0.38
C LEU A 26 -6.82 6.81 0.15
N SER A 27 -7.09 7.25 -1.08
CA SER A 27 -8.35 7.92 -1.42
C SER A 27 -9.47 6.94 -1.82
N HIS A 28 -9.15 5.83 -2.49
CA HIS A 28 -10.11 4.87 -3.03
C HIS A 28 -10.24 3.60 -2.19
N GLY A 29 -9.26 3.31 -1.33
CA GLY A 29 -9.14 2.05 -0.61
C GLY A 29 -8.31 1.00 -1.35
N CYS A 30 -8.32 -0.22 -0.80
CA CYS A 30 -7.64 -1.37 -1.40
C CYS A 30 -8.30 -1.75 -2.73
N PRO A 31 -7.55 -1.91 -3.84
CA PRO A 31 -8.11 -2.26 -5.14
C PRO A 31 -8.68 -3.70 -5.20
N VAL A 32 -8.37 -4.53 -4.21
CA VAL A 32 -8.77 -5.95 -4.19
C VAL A 32 -10.06 -6.17 -3.41
N CYS A 33 -10.16 -5.62 -2.20
CA CYS A 33 -11.33 -5.81 -1.33
C CYS A 33 -12.17 -4.53 -1.16
N GLY A 34 -11.70 -3.38 -1.63
CA GLY A 34 -12.37 -2.09 -1.45
C GLY A 34 -12.29 -1.53 -0.03
N ALA A 35 -11.57 -2.18 0.88
CA ALA A 35 -11.45 -1.71 2.26
C ALA A 35 -10.68 -0.38 2.34
N SER A 36 -11.06 0.47 3.30
CA SER A 36 -10.32 1.68 3.59
C SER A 36 -8.93 1.34 4.13
N VAL A 37 -7.88 1.89 3.51
CA VAL A 37 -6.50 1.67 3.92
C VAL A 37 -5.89 2.99 4.36
N THR A 38 -4.95 2.93 5.29
CA THR A 38 -4.25 4.10 5.82
C THR A 38 -2.77 4.02 5.49
N SER A 39 -2.04 5.09 5.76
CA SER A 39 -0.59 5.15 5.54
C SER A 39 0.20 4.04 6.25
N ALA A 40 -0.38 3.39 7.27
CA ALA A 40 0.20 2.24 7.96
C ALA A 40 0.23 0.96 7.10
N ALA A 41 -0.64 0.86 6.10
CA ALA A 41 -0.65 -0.25 5.14
C ALA A 41 0.49 -0.17 4.12
N PHE A 42 1.30 0.89 4.15
CA PHE A 42 2.38 1.14 3.18
C PHE A 42 3.71 1.20 3.91
N ALA A 43 4.51 0.14 3.79
CA ALA A 43 5.89 0.12 4.27
C ALA A 43 6.82 0.66 3.18
N PRO A 44 7.76 1.58 3.46
CA PRO A 44 8.80 1.89 2.50
C PRO A 44 9.61 0.62 2.20
N GLU A 45 9.96 0.37 0.94
CA GLU A 45 10.95 -0.66 0.60
C GLU A 45 12.33 -0.19 1.08
N GLN A 46 12.53 -0.24 2.39
CA GLN A 46 13.86 -0.24 2.96
C GLN A 46 14.29 -1.70 2.90
N SER A 47 15.20 -2.03 1.97
CA SER A 47 15.97 -3.27 2.10
C SER A 47 16.54 -3.30 3.51
N THR A 48 15.94 -4.10 4.39
CA THR A 48 16.49 -4.36 5.72
C THR A 48 17.80 -5.11 5.49
N ASN A 49 18.89 -4.38 5.65
CA ASN A 49 20.27 -4.88 5.72
C ASN A 49 20.43 -5.82 6.93
#